data_AF-A0A937F941-F1
#
_entry.id   AF-A0A937F941-F1
#
_cell.length_a   1.000
_cell.length_b   1.000
_cell.length_c   1.000
_cell.angle_alpha   90.00
_cell.angle_beta   90.00
_cell.angle_gamma   90.00
#
_symmetry.space_group_name_H-M   'P 1'
#
loop_
_entity.id
_entity.type
_entity.pdbx_description
1 polymer ?
#
loop_
_entity_poly.entity_id
_entity_poly.type
_entity_poly.pdbx_seq_one_letter_code
_entity_poly.pdbx_strand_id
1 'polypeptide(L)'
;MNKVAIIDCGTNTFHLLIAELSNGSFNILYSIKTPVRIGKGGISNGMIMDDAVLRATKVLKSFSETIQKYEVTDIRAFATSAFRNAKNGEEIKLQIKEVTGIDIQIISGDEEASLIFSGVKAAVKLGSAPCLIMDIGGGSIEFIIGTEKEMLWKRSFEVGAQRLLDQFHKNDPITEEEISDLESYLDKQLAPLLEAIETHTPTTLVGSSGTFDTLSEIYCRSKNIAFAETSSELPLTLQAYENIHKELLIKNRDERMNIPGMIEMRVDMIVVASCVINWLLRKSVFNKLKVSTYSLKEGALYELS
;
A
#
# COMPACT_ATOMS: atom_id res chain seq x y z
N MET A 1 -7.76 -29.93 -3.00
CA MET A 1 -7.97 -28.58 -2.43
C MET A 1 -7.22 -27.61 -3.33
N ASN A 2 -7.83 -26.50 -3.74
CA ASN A 2 -7.25 -25.59 -4.71
C ASN A 2 -6.38 -24.55 -3.97
N LYS A 3 -5.06 -24.73 -4.00
CA LYS A 3 -4.12 -23.75 -3.41
C LYS A 3 -3.72 -22.75 -4.48
N VAL A 4 -3.65 -21.48 -4.09
CA VAL A 4 -3.22 -20.38 -4.96
C VAL A 4 -2.12 -19.58 -4.27
N ALA A 5 -1.16 -19.10 -5.06
CA ALA A 5 -0.12 -18.19 -4.62
C ALA A 5 -0.32 -16.84 -5.30
N ILE A 6 -0.50 -15.79 -4.50
CA ILE A 6 -0.53 -14.40 -4.96
C ILE A 6 0.82 -13.76 -4.64
N ILE A 7 1.45 -13.18 -5.65
CA ILE A 7 2.65 -12.36 -5.51
C ILE A 7 2.26 -10.92 -5.85
N ASP A 8 2.54 -10.00 -4.94
CA ASP A 8 2.39 -8.56 -5.14
C ASP A 8 3.78 -7.93 -5.19
N CYS A 9 4.20 -7.54 -6.39
CA CYS A 9 5.47 -6.88 -6.68
C CYS A 9 5.33 -5.36 -6.58
N GLY A 10 5.08 -4.87 -5.36
CA GLY A 10 4.98 -3.45 -5.05
C GLY A 10 6.32 -2.70 -5.16
N THR A 11 6.26 -1.36 -5.13
CA THR A 11 7.44 -0.50 -5.30
C THR A 11 8.52 -0.70 -4.22
N ASN A 12 8.09 -0.96 -2.98
CA ASN A 12 9.01 -1.06 -1.83
C ASN A 12 9.16 -2.48 -1.30
N THR A 13 8.07 -3.23 -1.34
CA THR A 13 7.97 -4.53 -0.69
C THR A 13 7.32 -5.48 -1.66
N PHE A 14 7.87 -6.69 -1.78
CA PHE A 14 7.22 -7.78 -2.46
C PHE A 14 6.54 -8.67 -1.43
N HIS A 15 5.30 -9.06 -1.68
CA HIS A 15 4.56 -9.96 -0.81
C HIS A 15 4.31 -11.28 -1.53
N LEU A 16 4.43 -12.39 -0.79
CA LEU A 16 3.92 -13.70 -1.21
C LEU A 16 2.85 -14.11 -0.21
N LEU A 17 1.67 -14.42 -0.74
CA LEU A 17 0.52 -14.93 0.00
C LEU A 17 0.11 -16.28 -0.60
N ILE A 18 0.14 -17.35 0.18
CA ILE A 18 -0.35 -18.67 -0.23
C ILE A 18 -1.60 -18.96 0.57
N ALA A 19 -2.68 -19.27 -0.13
CA ALA A 19 -3.96 -19.59 0.48
C ALA A 19 -4.58 -20.85 -0.12
N GLU A 20 -5.40 -21.50 0.68
CA GLU A 20 -6.30 -22.56 0.25
C GLU A 20 -7.70 -21.98 0.04
N LEU A 21 -8.27 -22.20 -1.15
CA LEU A 21 -9.61 -21.74 -1.48
C LEU A 21 -10.66 -22.78 -1.09
N SER A 22 -11.75 -22.33 -0.49
CA SER A 22 -12.88 -23.15 -0.06
C SER A 22 -14.21 -22.39 -0.20
N ASN A 23 -15.00 -22.72 -1.23
CA ASN A 23 -16.39 -22.29 -1.46
C ASN A 23 -16.73 -20.87 -0.97
N GLY A 24 -16.19 -19.83 -1.61
CA GLY A 24 -16.45 -18.43 -1.27
C GLY A 24 -15.66 -17.91 -0.05
N SER A 25 -14.65 -18.65 0.39
CA SER A 25 -13.73 -18.25 1.45
C SER A 25 -12.32 -18.75 1.17
N PHE A 26 -11.34 -18.23 1.90
CA PHE A 26 -9.95 -18.67 1.80
C PHE A 26 -9.31 -18.77 3.18
N ASN A 27 -8.36 -19.70 3.30
CA ASN A 27 -7.53 -19.85 4.49
C ASN A 27 -6.07 -19.53 4.11
N ILE A 28 -5.47 -18.55 4.77
CA ILE A 28 -4.07 -18.16 4.53
C ILE A 28 -3.15 -19.22 5.15
N LEU A 29 -2.35 -19.88 4.31
CA LEU A 29 -1.38 -20.90 4.72
C LEU A 29 0.01 -20.31 4.98
N TYR A 30 0.35 -19.24 4.26
CA TYR A 30 1.65 -18.58 4.36
C TYR A 30 1.53 -17.13 3.87
N SER A 31 2.19 -16.22 4.57
CA SER A 31 2.29 -14.81 4.17
C SER A 31 3.65 -14.28 4.56
N ILE A 32 4.36 -13.66 3.62
CA ILE A 32 5.63 -12.99 3.89
C ILE A 32 5.71 -11.66 3.15
N LYS A 33 6.26 -10.66 3.84
CA LYS A 33 6.58 -9.35 3.28
C LYS A 33 8.10 -9.19 3.22
N THR A 34 8.65 -8.97 2.03
CA THR A 34 10.11 -8.82 1.84
C THR A 34 10.45 -7.46 1.21
N PRO A 35 11.25 -6.60 1.88
CA PRO A 35 11.69 -5.35 1.28
C PRO A 35 12.58 -5.59 0.06
N VAL A 36 12.16 -5.08 -1.09
CA VAL A 36 12.92 -5.13 -2.35
C VAL A 36 13.37 -3.73 -2.78
N ARG A 37 12.57 -2.71 -2.46
CA ARG A 37 12.81 -1.31 -2.83
C ARG A 37 13.13 -1.21 -4.33
N ILE A 38 12.24 -1.76 -5.17
CA ILE A 38 12.48 -1.83 -6.61
C ILE A 38 12.47 -0.45 -7.28
N GLY A 39 11.72 0.50 -6.70
CA GLY A 39 11.71 1.89 -7.18
C GLY A 39 12.92 2.73 -6.74
N LYS A 40 13.77 2.25 -5.82
CA LYS A 40 14.84 3.06 -5.23
C LYS A 40 15.83 3.53 -6.30
N GLY A 41 16.06 4.85 -6.36
CA GLY A 41 17.05 5.47 -7.25
C GLY A 41 16.61 5.63 -8.71
N GLY A 42 15.49 5.04 -9.12
CA GLY A 42 15.05 5.03 -10.52
C GLY A 42 13.60 5.43 -10.77
N ILE A 43 12.71 5.34 -9.77
CA ILE A 43 11.26 5.53 -9.97
C ILE A 43 10.89 6.92 -10.48
N SER A 44 11.58 7.95 -10.02
CA SER A 44 11.38 9.35 -10.46
C SER A 44 11.89 9.59 -11.88
N ASN A 45 12.78 8.73 -12.39
CA ASN A 45 13.32 8.77 -13.76
C ASN A 45 12.61 7.77 -14.70
N GLY A 46 11.63 7.01 -14.20
CA GLY A 46 10.94 5.97 -14.97
C GLY A 46 11.86 4.82 -15.34
N MET A 47 12.73 4.39 -14.43
CA MET A 47 13.67 3.28 -14.62
C MET A 47 13.70 2.38 -13.39
N ILE A 48 13.94 1.08 -13.59
CA ILE A 48 14.36 0.17 -12.53
C ILE A 48 15.88 -0.04 -12.66
N MET A 49 16.59 0.10 -11.54
CA MET A 49 18.05 0.02 -11.49
C MET A 49 18.55 -1.43 -11.43
N ASP A 50 19.73 -1.72 -11.95
CA ASP A 50 20.29 -3.08 -11.99
C ASP A 50 20.42 -3.73 -10.59
N ASP A 51 20.82 -2.95 -9.59
CA ASP A 51 20.90 -3.41 -8.20
C ASP A 51 19.51 -3.77 -7.64
N ALA A 52 18.46 -3.08 -8.09
CA ALA A 52 17.07 -3.36 -7.75
C ALA A 52 16.57 -4.64 -8.44
N VAL A 53 16.95 -4.88 -9.70
CA VAL A 53 16.67 -6.14 -10.41
C VAL A 53 17.30 -7.32 -9.67
N LEU A 54 18.56 -7.22 -9.28
CA LEU A 54 19.25 -8.29 -8.52
C LEU A 54 18.53 -8.63 -7.21
N ARG A 55 18.08 -7.61 -6.45
CA ARG A 55 17.28 -7.82 -5.24
C ARG A 55 15.94 -8.49 -5.54
N ALA A 56 15.22 -8.01 -6.56
CA ALA A 56 13.92 -8.54 -6.96
C ALA A 56 14.03 -10.02 -7.37
N THR A 57 14.98 -10.35 -8.24
CA THR A 57 15.23 -11.72 -8.71
C THR A 57 15.58 -12.66 -7.56
N LYS A 58 16.42 -12.22 -6.60
CA LYS A 58 16.75 -13.02 -5.41
C LYS A 58 15.51 -13.34 -4.57
N VAL A 59 14.65 -12.34 -4.32
CA VAL A 59 13.43 -12.52 -3.53
C VAL A 59 12.43 -13.41 -4.26
N LEU A 60 12.22 -13.18 -5.55
CA LEU A 60 11.28 -13.98 -6.35
C LEU A 60 11.74 -15.43 -6.52
N LYS A 61 13.05 -15.69 -6.57
CA LYS A 61 13.59 -17.05 -6.50
C LYS A 61 13.22 -17.72 -5.17
N SER A 62 13.39 -17.03 -4.05
CA SER A 62 12.97 -17.53 -2.73
C SER A 62 11.46 -17.76 -2.64
N PHE A 63 10.65 -16.93 -3.31
CA PHE A 63 9.20 -17.14 -3.41
C PHE A 63 8.88 -18.38 -4.23
N SER A 64 9.52 -18.58 -5.38
CA SER A 64 9.37 -19.77 -6.23
C SER A 64 9.66 -21.06 -5.45
N GLU A 65 10.77 -21.09 -4.69
CA GLU A 65 11.12 -22.22 -3.81
C GLU A 65 10.07 -22.47 -2.72
N THR A 66 9.46 -21.41 -2.19
CA THR A 66 8.40 -21.52 -1.18
C THR A 66 7.10 -22.05 -1.80
N ILE A 67 6.69 -21.52 -2.94
CA ILE A 67 5.52 -21.97 -3.70
C ILE A 67 5.64 -23.46 -4.03
N GLN A 68 6.82 -23.92 -4.45
CA GLN A 68 7.09 -25.33 -4.72
C GLN A 68 6.92 -26.20 -3.48
N LYS A 69 7.41 -25.76 -2.30
CA LYS A 69 7.24 -26.49 -1.03
C LYS A 69 5.77 -26.65 -0.61
N TYR A 70 4.92 -25.69 -0.96
CA TYR A 70 3.49 -25.75 -0.70
C TYR A 70 2.70 -26.49 -1.80
N GLU A 71 3.38 -26.97 -2.85
CA GLU A 71 2.80 -27.69 -3.99
C GLU A 71 1.72 -26.88 -4.72
N VAL A 72 1.93 -25.57 -4.84
CA VAL A 72 0.98 -24.66 -5.49
C VAL A 72 1.27 -24.56 -6.99
N THR A 73 0.25 -24.78 -7.81
CA THR A 73 0.35 -24.70 -9.28
C THR A 73 -0.31 -23.45 -9.86
N ASP A 74 -1.30 -22.86 -9.19
CA ASP A 74 -1.91 -21.59 -9.61
C ASP A 74 -1.15 -20.42 -8.95
N ILE A 75 -0.38 -19.71 -9.76
CA ILE A 75 0.46 -18.58 -9.33
C ILE A 75 -0.02 -17.34 -10.07
N ARG A 76 -0.41 -16.31 -9.31
CA ARG A 76 -0.77 -14.99 -9.84
C ARG A 76 0.22 -13.97 -9.29
N ALA A 77 1.11 -13.49 -10.15
CA ALA A 77 2.04 -12.45 -9.79
C ALA A 77 1.64 -11.13 -10.45
N PHE A 78 1.49 -10.08 -9.66
CA PHE A 78 1.12 -8.75 -10.10
C PHE A 78 2.26 -7.78 -9.85
N ALA A 79 2.51 -6.87 -10.78
CA ALA A 79 3.42 -5.75 -10.59
C ALA A 79 2.73 -4.43 -10.87
N THR A 80 3.06 -3.43 -10.04
CA THR A 80 2.31 -2.18 -9.97
C THR A 80 3.15 -0.99 -10.44
N SER A 81 2.95 0.20 -9.88
CA SER A 81 3.53 1.49 -10.30
C SER A 81 5.01 1.41 -10.74
N ALA A 82 5.89 0.79 -9.96
CA ALA A 82 7.32 0.76 -10.29
C ALA A 82 7.63 0.05 -11.63
N PHE A 83 6.98 -1.07 -11.93
CA PHE A 83 7.15 -1.74 -13.23
C PHE A 83 6.37 -1.01 -14.33
N ARG A 84 5.13 -0.64 -14.04
CA ARG A 84 4.23 0.03 -15.00
C ARG A 84 4.81 1.33 -15.55
N ASN A 85 5.52 2.10 -14.73
CA ASN A 85 6.09 3.39 -15.14
C ASN A 85 7.55 3.30 -15.60
N ALA A 86 8.21 2.14 -15.45
CA ALA A 86 9.58 1.97 -15.87
C ALA A 86 9.66 1.68 -17.36
N LYS A 87 10.53 2.41 -18.09
CA LYS A 87 10.79 2.19 -19.52
C LYS A 87 11.35 0.78 -19.78
N ASN A 88 12.10 0.24 -18.83
CA ASN A 88 12.65 -1.12 -18.84
C ASN A 88 11.81 -2.13 -18.05
N GLY A 89 10.57 -1.79 -17.65
CA GLY A 89 9.72 -2.65 -16.82
C GLY A 89 9.36 -3.99 -17.47
N GLU A 90 8.93 -3.96 -18.74
CA GLU A 90 8.62 -5.18 -19.50
C GLU A 90 9.85 -6.07 -19.73
N GLU A 91 10.99 -5.47 -20.06
CA GLU A 91 12.25 -6.19 -20.23
C GLU A 91 12.65 -6.91 -18.94
N ILE A 92 12.61 -6.22 -17.80
CA ILE A 92 12.97 -6.78 -16.49
C ILE A 92 12.01 -7.90 -16.09
N LYS A 93 10.71 -7.73 -16.34
CA LYS A 93 9.73 -8.80 -16.11
C LYS A 93 10.11 -10.07 -16.89
N LEU A 94 10.51 -9.96 -18.15
CA LEU A 94 10.90 -11.13 -18.96
C LEU A 94 12.17 -11.78 -18.40
N GLN A 95 13.18 -10.98 -18.04
CA GLN A 95 14.41 -11.48 -17.40
C GLN A 95 14.12 -12.24 -16.09
N ILE A 96 13.22 -11.70 -15.26
CA ILE A 96 12.79 -12.34 -14.02
C ILE A 96 12.08 -13.67 -14.31
N LYS A 97 11.20 -13.71 -15.31
CA LYS A 97 10.48 -14.94 -15.69
C LYS A 97 11.45 -16.05 -16.13
N GLU A 98 12.47 -15.72 -16.92
CA GLU A 98 13.50 -16.68 -17.35
C GLU A 98 14.26 -17.30 -16.16
N VAL A 99 14.56 -16.51 -15.13
CA VAL A 99 15.36 -16.98 -13.98
C VAL A 99 14.51 -17.68 -12.91
N THR A 100 13.28 -17.23 -12.70
CA THR A 100 12.45 -17.63 -11.54
C THR A 100 11.26 -18.51 -11.90
N GLY A 101 10.89 -18.54 -13.18
CA GLY A 101 9.66 -19.16 -13.68
C GLY A 101 8.38 -18.39 -13.37
N ILE A 102 8.45 -17.26 -12.65
CA ILE A 102 7.27 -16.48 -12.25
C ILE A 102 6.91 -15.52 -13.39
N ASP A 103 5.71 -15.69 -13.95
CA ASP A 103 5.15 -14.79 -14.95
C ASP A 103 4.41 -13.63 -14.27
N ILE A 104 5.04 -12.45 -14.27
CA ILE A 104 4.50 -11.25 -13.63
C ILE A 104 3.52 -10.56 -14.58
N GLN A 105 2.32 -10.26 -14.15
CA GLN A 105 1.39 -9.39 -14.86
C GLN A 105 1.57 -7.94 -14.37
N ILE A 106 1.98 -7.04 -15.26
CA ILE A 106 1.97 -5.60 -14.95
C ILE A 106 0.52 -5.13 -15.10
N ILE A 107 -0.05 -4.61 -14.01
CA ILE A 107 -1.45 -4.17 -13.98
C ILE A 107 -1.56 -2.65 -14.04
N SER A 108 -2.62 -2.16 -14.67
CA SER A 108 -2.99 -0.75 -14.65
C SER A 108 -3.34 -0.30 -13.22
N GLY A 109 -3.24 1.00 -12.97
CA GLY A 109 -3.65 1.57 -11.68
C GLY A 109 -5.15 1.37 -11.39
N ASP A 110 -5.98 1.26 -12.43
CA ASP A 110 -7.40 0.99 -12.27
C ASP A 110 -7.66 -0.47 -11.88
N GLU A 111 -6.93 -1.43 -12.45
CA GLU A 111 -6.98 -2.84 -12.02
C GLU A 111 -6.48 -2.99 -10.57
N GLU A 112 -5.39 -2.32 -10.22
CA GLU A 112 -4.84 -2.26 -8.86
C GLU A 112 -5.88 -1.73 -7.85
N ALA A 113 -6.48 -0.59 -8.14
CA ALA A 113 -7.54 -0.01 -7.31
C ALA A 113 -8.79 -0.92 -7.21
N SER A 114 -9.11 -1.67 -8.27
CA SER A 114 -10.20 -2.66 -8.25
C SER A 114 -9.93 -3.80 -7.28
N LEU A 115 -8.74 -4.39 -7.35
CA LEU A 115 -8.33 -5.46 -6.44
C LEU A 115 -8.28 -4.95 -4.99
N ILE A 116 -7.73 -3.75 -4.76
CA ILE A 116 -7.73 -3.12 -3.42
C ILE A 116 -9.15 -2.98 -2.88
N PHE A 117 -10.11 -2.52 -3.69
CA PHE A 117 -11.50 -2.39 -3.27
C PHE A 117 -12.11 -3.75 -2.88
N SER A 118 -11.88 -4.80 -3.68
CA SER A 118 -12.31 -6.17 -3.37
C SER A 118 -11.74 -6.65 -2.03
N GLY A 119 -10.45 -6.42 -1.78
CA GLY A 119 -9.79 -6.79 -0.54
C GLY A 119 -10.31 -6.03 0.68
N VAL A 120 -10.45 -4.70 0.56
CA VAL A 120 -10.98 -3.85 1.64
C VAL A 120 -12.43 -4.19 1.98
N LYS A 121 -13.27 -4.48 0.98
CA LYS A 121 -14.65 -4.95 1.21
C LYS A 121 -14.71 -6.27 1.98
N ALA A 122 -13.77 -7.17 1.73
CA ALA A 122 -13.67 -8.43 2.45
C ALA A 122 -13.19 -8.25 3.91
N ALA A 123 -12.42 -7.18 4.18
CA ALA A 123 -11.86 -6.92 5.50
C ALA A 123 -12.71 -6.05 6.42
N VAL A 124 -13.33 -5.00 5.87
CA VAL A 124 -13.96 -3.92 6.62
C VAL A 124 -15.39 -3.69 6.13
N LYS A 125 -16.32 -3.54 7.06
CA LYS A 125 -17.71 -3.19 6.73
C LYS A 125 -17.80 -1.72 6.29
N LEU A 126 -17.98 -1.48 4.99
CA LEU A 126 -18.13 -0.14 4.42
C LEU A 126 -19.51 0.48 4.71
N GLY A 127 -20.58 -0.33 4.76
CA GLY A 127 -21.95 0.14 4.96
C GLY A 127 -22.54 0.84 3.72
N SER A 128 -23.69 1.49 3.90
CA SER A 128 -24.44 2.13 2.81
C SER A 128 -23.96 3.53 2.43
N ALA A 129 -23.32 4.26 3.36
CA ALA A 129 -22.76 5.57 3.08
C ALA A 129 -21.42 5.43 2.34
N PRO A 130 -21.08 6.34 1.40
CA PRO A 130 -19.80 6.29 0.71
C PRO A 130 -18.61 6.39 1.67
N CYS A 131 -17.62 5.55 1.43
CA CYS A 131 -16.30 5.55 2.07
C CYS A 131 -15.25 5.93 1.02
N LEU A 132 -14.22 6.64 1.46
CA LEU A 132 -13.00 6.84 0.68
C LEU A 132 -11.95 5.84 1.18
N ILE A 133 -11.48 4.98 0.30
CA ILE A 133 -10.36 4.08 0.54
C ILE A 133 -9.09 4.74 0.00
N MET A 134 -8.03 4.68 0.78
CA MET A 134 -6.71 5.22 0.45
C MET A 134 -5.66 4.12 0.69
N ASP A 135 -5.06 3.60 -0.38
CA ASP A 135 -3.93 2.67 -0.30
C ASP A 135 -2.64 3.44 -0.60
N ILE A 136 -1.71 3.46 0.36
CA ILE A 136 -0.45 4.19 0.22
C ILE A 136 0.66 3.22 -0.14
N GLY A 137 0.92 3.15 -1.44
CA GLY A 137 2.08 2.47 -2.01
C GLY A 137 3.35 3.34 -1.98
N GLY A 138 4.45 2.72 -2.43
CA GLY A 138 5.71 3.43 -2.64
C GLY A 138 5.70 4.28 -3.92
N GLY A 139 5.12 3.76 -5.01
CA GLY A 139 5.11 4.41 -6.31
C GLY A 139 3.82 5.18 -6.59
N SER A 140 2.69 4.63 -6.18
CA SER A 140 1.38 5.24 -6.34
C SER A 140 0.60 5.30 -5.03
N ILE A 141 -0.48 6.08 -5.05
CA ILE A 141 -1.55 6.05 -4.06
C ILE A 141 -2.85 5.83 -4.82
N GLU A 142 -3.58 4.79 -4.44
CA GLU A 142 -4.90 4.50 -4.98
C GLU A 142 -5.97 5.11 -4.09
N PHE A 143 -6.88 5.85 -4.72
CA PHE A 143 -8.07 6.35 -4.06
C PHE A 143 -9.30 5.70 -4.69
N ILE A 144 -10.17 5.15 -3.85
CA ILE A 144 -11.41 4.51 -4.28
C ILE A 144 -12.56 5.05 -3.44
N ILE A 145 -13.60 5.56 -4.08
CA ILE A 145 -14.85 5.91 -3.41
C ILE A 145 -15.87 4.83 -3.71
N GLY A 146 -16.47 4.26 -2.66
CA GLY A 146 -17.45 3.20 -2.82
C GLY A 146 -18.27 2.94 -1.57
N THR A 147 -19.28 2.10 -1.73
CA THR A 147 -20.14 1.58 -0.68
C THR A 147 -19.95 0.07 -0.56
N GLU A 148 -20.66 -0.56 0.37
CA GLU A 148 -20.74 -2.02 0.43
C GLU A 148 -21.25 -2.65 -0.87
N LYS A 149 -22.08 -1.94 -1.65
CA LYS A 149 -22.72 -2.47 -2.86
C LYS A 149 -21.91 -2.21 -4.12
N GLU A 150 -21.38 -1.01 -4.27
CA GLU A 150 -20.82 -0.56 -5.54
C GLU A 150 -19.59 0.32 -5.35
N MET A 151 -18.74 0.31 -6.38
CA MET A 151 -17.64 1.26 -6.54
C MET A 151 -18.16 2.46 -7.33
N LEU A 152 -18.01 3.65 -6.78
CA LEU A 152 -18.52 4.89 -7.36
C LEU A 152 -17.45 5.60 -8.20
N TRP A 153 -16.20 5.56 -7.73
CA TRP A 153 -15.06 6.18 -8.39
C TRP A 153 -13.77 5.49 -7.95
N LYS A 154 -12.78 5.43 -8.83
CA LYS A 154 -11.43 4.99 -8.50
C LYS A 154 -10.40 5.71 -9.35
N ARG A 155 -9.21 5.93 -8.78
CA ARG A 155 -8.05 6.38 -9.54
C ARG A 155 -6.75 6.10 -8.80
N SER A 156 -5.75 5.66 -9.55
CA SER A 156 -4.36 5.60 -9.11
C SER A 156 -3.64 6.90 -9.45
N PHE A 157 -2.86 7.43 -8.52
CA PHE A 157 -2.03 8.62 -8.72
C PHE A 157 -0.57 8.28 -8.43
N GLU A 158 0.33 8.75 -9.29
CA GLU A 158 1.78 8.53 -9.16
C GLU A 158 2.40 9.49 -8.13
N VAL A 159 1.81 9.53 -6.94
CA VAL A 159 2.23 10.34 -5.77
C VAL A 159 2.56 9.44 -4.58
N GLY A 160 3.03 8.22 -4.85
CA GLY A 160 3.41 7.27 -3.81
C GLY A 160 4.53 7.80 -2.91
N ALA A 161 4.64 7.24 -1.71
CA ALA A 161 5.50 7.79 -0.69
C ALA A 161 7.00 7.82 -1.07
N GLN A 162 7.48 6.95 -1.97
CA GLN A 162 8.88 6.95 -2.41
C GLN A 162 9.13 8.12 -3.35
N ARG A 163 8.18 8.42 -4.24
CA ARG A 163 8.25 9.59 -5.14
C ARG A 163 8.25 10.88 -4.33
N LEU A 164 7.36 10.98 -3.33
CA LEU A 164 7.27 12.15 -2.46
C LEU A 164 8.52 12.32 -1.59
N LEU A 165 9.06 11.21 -1.05
CA LEU A 165 10.33 11.22 -0.32
C LEU A 165 11.48 11.72 -1.21
N ASP A 166 11.64 11.14 -2.40
CA ASP A 166 12.68 11.51 -3.35
C ASP A 166 12.56 12.96 -3.82
N GLN A 167 11.35 13.51 -3.88
CA GLN A 167 11.09 14.85 -4.41
C GLN A 167 11.17 15.94 -3.32
N PHE A 168 10.58 15.75 -2.14
CA PHE A 168 10.32 16.83 -1.19
C PHE A 168 11.07 16.73 0.15
N HIS A 169 11.33 15.54 0.68
CA HIS A 169 11.87 15.39 2.05
C HIS A 169 13.41 15.32 2.01
N LYS A 170 14.06 16.49 2.04
CA LYS A 170 15.54 16.66 1.96
C LYS A 170 16.18 16.82 3.33
N ASN A 171 15.46 17.34 4.31
CA ASN A 171 15.90 17.53 5.68
C ASN A 171 15.26 16.50 6.62
N ASP A 172 15.94 16.14 7.71
CA ASP A 172 15.42 15.21 8.71
C ASP A 172 15.69 15.77 10.12
N PRO A 173 14.68 16.32 10.83
CA PRO A 173 13.24 16.31 10.50
C PRO A 173 12.87 17.16 9.27
N ILE A 174 11.72 16.85 8.66
CA ILE A 174 11.16 17.61 7.53
C ILE A 174 10.86 19.07 7.94
N THR A 175 11.13 20.00 7.04
CA THR A 175 10.89 21.44 7.26
C THR A 175 9.47 21.86 6.85
N GLU A 176 9.00 23.00 7.38
CA GLU A 176 7.70 23.56 6.99
C GLU A 176 7.63 23.93 5.49
N GLU A 177 8.74 24.39 4.91
CA GLU A 177 8.84 24.69 3.47
C GLU A 177 8.64 23.43 2.62
N GLU A 178 9.31 22.32 2.97
CA GLU A 178 9.15 21.05 2.28
C GLU A 178 7.74 20.48 2.39
N ILE A 179 7.09 20.65 3.56
CA ILE A 179 5.68 20.27 3.73
C ILE A 179 4.79 21.13 2.82
N SER A 180 5.00 22.45 2.81
CA SER A 180 4.23 23.39 1.98
C SER A 180 4.37 23.08 0.49
N ASP A 181 5.58 22.76 0.03
CA ASP A 181 5.85 22.37 -1.36
C ASP A 181 5.19 21.05 -1.73
N LEU A 182 5.26 20.05 -0.83
CA LEU A 182 4.58 18.76 -0.99
C LEU A 182 3.07 18.98 -1.11
N GLU A 183 2.46 19.76 -0.22
CA GLU A 183 1.03 20.03 -0.23
C GLU A 183 0.58 20.82 -1.46
N SER A 184 1.37 21.79 -1.90
CA SER A 184 1.14 22.54 -3.15
C SER A 184 1.21 21.63 -4.39
N TYR A 185 2.07 20.62 -4.35
CA TYR A 185 2.12 19.59 -5.39
C TYR A 185 0.89 18.68 -5.35
N LEU A 186 0.46 18.23 -4.16
CA LEU A 186 -0.76 17.43 -4.00
C LEU A 186 -2.01 18.17 -4.49
N ASP A 187 -2.14 19.47 -4.19
CA ASP A 187 -3.26 20.29 -4.66
C ASP A 187 -3.41 20.25 -6.19
N LYS A 188 -2.29 20.19 -6.92
CA LYS A 188 -2.31 20.08 -8.39
C LYS A 188 -2.60 18.66 -8.86
N GLN A 189 -1.92 17.66 -8.28
CA GLN A 189 -2.02 16.27 -8.76
C GLN A 189 -3.36 15.61 -8.39
N LEU A 190 -3.92 15.98 -7.25
CA LEU A 190 -5.12 15.36 -6.67
C LEU A 190 -6.38 16.20 -6.86
N ALA A 191 -6.38 17.20 -7.74
CA ALA A 191 -7.59 17.94 -8.10
C ALA A 191 -8.76 17.01 -8.54
N PRO A 192 -8.54 15.96 -9.36
CA PRO A 192 -9.62 15.02 -9.71
C PRO A 192 -10.16 14.22 -8.52
N LEU A 193 -9.34 13.99 -7.47
CA LEU A 193 -9.81 13.37 -6.24
C LEU A 193 -10.72 14.32 -5.47
N LEU A 194 -10.37 15.60 -5.39
CA LEU A 194 -11.19 16.60 -4.70
C LEU A 194 -12.57 16.76 -5.36
N GLU A 195 -12.63 16.77 -6.70
CA GLU A 195 -13.89 16.75 -7.46
C GLU A 195 -14.74 15.51 -7.13
N ALA A 196 -14.10 14.33 -7.04
CA ALA A 196 -14.80 13.09 -6.70
C ALA A 196 -15.31 13.08 -5.25
N ILE A 197 -14.54 13.65 -4.31
CA ILE A 197 -14.96 13.81 -2.92
C ILE A 197 -16.16 14.76 -2.81
N GLU A 198 -16.16 15.88 -3.53
CA GLU A 198 -17.29 16.81 -3.56
C GLU A 198 -18.55 16.15 -4.14
N THR A 199 -18.38 15.36 -5.20
CA THR A 199 -19.48 14.66 -5.88
C THR A 199 -20.10 13.56 -5.03
N HIS A 200 -19.29 12.75 -4.36
CA HIS A 200 -19.75 11.54 -3.66
C HIS A 200 -19.84 11.69 -2.14
N THR A 201 -19.26 12.73 -1.55
CA THR A 201 -19.32 13.07 -0.13
C THR A 201 -19.01 11.90 0.83
N PRO A 202 -17.85 11.23 0.69
CA PRO A 202 -17.51 10.11 1.56
C PRO A 202 -17.38 10.55 3.03
N THR A 203 -17.96 9.77 3.93
CA THR A 203 -18.02 10.12 5.37
C THR A 203 -17.00 9.38 6.24
N THR A 204 -16.40 8.32 5.69
CA THR A 204 -15.41 7.47 6.36
C THR A 204 -14.18 7.33 5.48
N LEU A 205 -13.01 7.54 6.06
CA LEU A 205 -11.72 7.22 5.45
C LEU A 205 -11.34 5.78 5.86
N VAL A 206 -10.98 4.96 4.88
CA VAL A 206 -10.46 3.60 5.10
C VAL A 206 -9.04 3.57 4.56
N GLY A 207 -8.06 3.43 5.44
CA GLY A 207 -6.67 3.28 5.07
C GLY A 207 -6.29 1.81 4.87
N SER A 208 -5.46 1.51 3.88
CA SER A 208 -4.89 0.18 3.67
C SER A 208 -3.39 0.23 3.42
N SER A 209 -2.74 -0.94 3.43
CA SER A 209 -1.31 -1.12 3.20
C SER A 209 -0.43 -0.63 4.36
N GLY A 210 0.89 -0.79 4.18
CA GLY A 210 1.85 -0.80 5.28
C GLY A 210 1.99 0.53 6.04
N THR A 211 1.59 1.66 5.45
CA THR A 211 1.55 2.95 6.16
C THR A 211 0.50 2.93 7.26
N PHE A 212 -0.73 2.56 6.93
CA PHE A 212 -1.82 2.50 7.89
C PHE A 212 -1.64 1.36 8.91
N ASP A 213 -1.07 0.22 8.48
CA ASP A 213 -0.63 -0.86 9.40
C ASP A 213 0.31 -0.29 10.48
N THR A 214 1.33 0.47 10.06
CA THR A 214 2.34 1.05 10.97
C THR A 214 1.73 2.10 11.89
N LEU A 215 0.87 2.99 11.38
CA LEU A 215 0.19 4.00 12.19
C LEU A 215 -0.72 3.35 13.25
N SER A 216 -1.41 2.27 12.88
CA SER A 216 -2.23 1.50 13.82
C SER A 216 -1.38 0.79 14.87
N GLU A 217 -0.25 0.19 14.49
CA GLU A 217 0.68 -0.45 15.43
C GLU A 217 1.22 0.57 16.45
N ILE A 218 1.65 1.76 15.99
CA ILE A 218 2.10 2.85 16.88
C ILE A 218 0.99 3.22 17.87
N TYR A 219 -0.23 3.41 17.38
CA TYR A 219 -1.37 3.73 18.23
C TYR A 219 -1.64 2.63 19.26
N CYS A 220 -1.74 1.38 18.82
CA CYS A 220 -2.05 0.25 19.69
C CYS A 220 -0.99 0.05 20.77
N ARG A 221 0.31 0.17 20.42
CA ARG A 221 1.41 0.12 21.40
C ARG A 221 1.35 1.26 22.39
N SER A 222 1.07 2.49 21.94
CA SER A 222 0.97 3.67 22.83
C SER A 222 -0.17 3.58 23.85
N LYS A 223 -1.21 2.79 23.54
CA LYS A 223 -2.42 2.62 24.38
C LYS A 223 -2.57 1.24 25.00
N ASN A 224 -1.61 0.34 24.80
CA ASN A 224 -1.70 -1.07 25.20
C ASN A 224 -2.98 -1.75 24.71
N ILE A 225 -3.40 -1.44 23.47
CA ILE A 225 -4.55 -2.08 22.82
C ILE A 225 -4.06 -3.38 22.18
N ALA A 226 -4.64 -4.50 22.62
CA ALA A 226 -4.42 -5.79 21.96
C ALA A 226 -5.37 -5.96 20.77
N PHE A 227 -4.88 -6.51 19.68
CA PHE A 227 -5.67 -6.98 18.55
C PHE A 227 -5.09 -8.32 18.07
N ALA A 228 -5.91 -9.13 17.40
CA ALA A 228 -5.45 -10.43 16.90
C ALA A 228 -4.63 -10.23 15.62
N GLU A 229 -3.55 -11.00 15.44
CA GLU A 229 -2.77 -10.96 14.20
C GLU A 229 -3.62 -11.31 12.96
N THR A 230 -4.70 -12.08 13.16
CA THR A 230 -5.66 -12.45 12.12
C THR A 230 -6.78 -11.42 11.91
N SER A 231 -6.73 -10.26 12.59
CA SER A 231 -7.75 -9.22 12.43
C SER A 231 -7.70 -8.61 11.03
N SER A 232 -8.85 -8.54 10.38
CA SER A 232 -9.02 -7.89 9.07
C SER A 232 -9.12 -6.35 9.17
N GLU A 233 -9.51 -5.84 10.34
CA GLU A 233 -9.62 -4.41 10.66
C GLU A 233 -8.75 -4.08 11.88
N LEU A 234 -7.97 -2.99 11.81
CA LEU A 234 -7.12 -2.53 12.91
C LEU A 234 -7.63 -1.23 13.56
N PRO A 235 -7.35 -1.03 14.87
CA PRO A 235 -7.72 0.20 15.56
C PRO A 235 -6.86 1.39 15.12
N LEU A 236 -7.48 2.49 14.69
CA LEU A 236 -6.84 3.80 14.58
C LEU A 236 -7.91 4.89 14.60
N THR A 237 -7.80 5.85 15.51
CA THR A 237 -8.74 6.99 15.56
C THR A 237 -8.15 8.20 14.86
N LEU A 238 -9.00 9.11 14.38
CA LEU A 238 -8.56 10.38 13.79
C LEU A 238 -7.67 11.17 14.78
N GLN A 239 -8.09 11.26 16.05
CA GLN A 239 -7.32 11.96 17.07
C GLN A 239 -5.95 11.31 17.33
N ALA A 240 -5.88 9.98 17.33
CA ALA A 240 -4.62 9.26 17.49
C ALA A 240 -3.70 9.51 16.29
N TYR A 241 -4.24 9.42 15.08
CA TYR A 241 -3.52 9.75 13.86
C TYR A 241 -2.93 11.17 13.92
N GLU A 242 -3.72 12.19 14.30
CA GLU A 242 -3.24 13.58 14.39
C GLU A 242 -2.06 13.73 15.37
N ASN A 243 -2.10 13.02 16.50
CA ASN A 243 -1.02 13.04 17.48
C ASN A 243 0.24 12.38 16.93
N ILE A 244 0.09 11.23 16.26
CA ILE A 244 1.20 10.53 15.62
C ILE A 244 1.81 11.39 14.52
N HIS A 245 0.98 12.01 13.67
CA HIS A 245 1.44 12.90 12.60
C HIS A 245 2.31 14.04 13.15
N LYS A 246 1.86 14.74 14.20
CA LYS A 246 2.65 15.81 14.86
C LYS A 246 3.98 15.31 15.39
N GLU A 247 4.00 14.11 15.98
CA GLU A 247 5.22 13.49 16.50
C GLU A 247 6.20 13.13 15.36
N LEU A 248 5.69 12.61 14.23
CA LEU A 248 6.52 12.23 13.08
C LEU A 248 7.21 13.43 12.42
N LEU A 249 6.58 14.61 12.43
CA LEU A 249 7.15 15.81 11.80
C LEU A 249 8.36 16.40 12.54
N ILE A 250 8.41 16.24 13.86
CA ILE A 250 9.45 16.87 14.70
C ILE A 250 10.63 15.96 15.03
N LYS A 251 10.49 14.65 14.76
CA LYS A 251 11.51 13.65 15.04
C LYS A 251 12.37 13.40 13.82
N ASN A 252 13.66 13.19 14.02
CA ASN A 252 14.53 12.64 12.98
C ASN A 252 14.33 11.12 12.84
N ARG A 253 15.00 10.50 11.87
CA ARG A 253 14.88 9.07 11.58
C ARG A 253 15.19 8.18 12.79
N ASP A 254 16.27 8.46 13.50
CA ASP A 254 16.70 7.63 14.63
C ASP A 254 15.72 7.76 15.80
N GLU A 255 15.17 8.95 16.03
CA GLU A 255 14.11 9.16 17.00
C GLU A 255 12.80 8.48 16.59
N ARG A 256 12.45 8.49 15.29
CA ARG A 256 11.29 7.77 14.76
C ARG A 256 11.43 6.26 14.93
N MET A 257 12.64 5.71 14.77
CA MET A 257 12.91 4.29 15.03
C MET A 257 12.66 3.88 16.48
N ASN A 258 12.73 4.82 17.42
CA ASN A 258 12.45 4.56 18.83
C ASN A 258 10.95 4.64 19.18
N ILE A 259 10.07 5.02 18.24
CA ILE A 259 8.63 5.02 18.46
C ILE A 259 8.14 3.56 18.54
N PRO A 260 7.52 3.12 19.64
CA PRO A 260 6.98 1.77 19.75
C PRO A 260 5.98 1.48 18.62
N GLY A 261 6.18 0.39 17.88
CA GLY A 261 5.35 0.02 16.73
C GLY A 261 5.84 0.55 15.37
N MET A 262 6.91 1.36 15.35
CA MET A 262 7.54 1.76 14.08
C MET A 262 8.15 0.55 13.38
N ILE A 263 7.73 0.30 12.13
CA ILE A 263 8.33 -0.72 11.28
C ILE A 263 9.52 -0.09 10.54
N GLU A 264 10.71 -0.68 10.67
CA GLU A 264 11.96 -0.17 10.09
C GLU A 264 11.84 0.16 8.60
N MET A 265 11.17 -0.70 7.83
CA MET A 265 11.00 -0.52 6.39
C MET A 265 10.10 0.67 6.00
N ARG A 266 9.44 1.31 6.98
CA ARG A 266 8.54 2.45 6.78
C ARG A 266 9.10 3.76 7.34
N VAL A 267 10.10 3.72 8.21
CA VAL A 267 10.58 4.90 8.95
C VAL A 267 10.98 6.10 8.08
N ASP A 268 11.55 5.84 6.90
CA ASP A 268 12.01 6.87 5.97
C ASP A 268 10.81 7.57 5.28
N MET A 269 9.77 6.80 4.99
CA MET A 269 8.66 7.20 4.12
C MET A 269 7.40 7.61 4.88
N ILE A 270 7.30 7.24 6.16
CA ILE A 270 6.12 7.46 6.98
C ILE A 270 5.80 8.95 7.16
N VAL A 271 6.83 9.81 7.14
CA VAL A 271 6.68 11.27 7.30
C VAL A 271 5.88 11.85 6.12
N VAL A 272 6.37 11.69 4.89
CA VAL A 272 5.67 12.19 3.69
C VAL A 272 4.32 11.51 3.50
N ALA A 273 4.19 10.21 3.82
CA ALA A 273 2.92 9.51 3.77
C ALA A 273 1.90 10.11 4.76
N SER A 274 2.34 10.47 5.97
CA SER A 274 1.50 11.17 6.94
C SER A 274 1.12 12.59 6.46
N CYS A 275 1.99 13.29 5.74
CA CYS A 275 1.64 14.57 5.13
C CYS A 275 0.49 14.42 4.12
N VAL A 276 0.48 13.36 3.29
CA VAL A 276 -0.64 13.12 2.35
C VAL A 276 -1.95 12.86 3.10
N ILE A 277 -1.93 12.03 4.15
CA ILE A 277 -3.13 11.76 4.95
C ILE A 277 -3.62 13.06 5.61
N ASN A 278 -2.71 13.86 6.19
CA ASN A 278 -3.05 15.12 6.84
C ASN A 278 -3.61 16.15 5.85
N TRP A 279 -3.02 16.25 4.66
CA TRP A 279 -3.52 17.07 3.57
C TRP A 279 -4.96 16.68 3.22
N LEU A 280 -5.25 15.38 3.06
CA LEU A 280 -6.59 14.89 2.75
C LEU A 280 -7.60 15.21 3.86
N LEU A 281 -7.23 14.98 5.13
CA LEU A 281 -8.09 15.27 6.29
C LEU A 281 -8.38 16.76 6.47
N ARG A 282 -7.53 17.66 5.96
CA ARG A 282 -7.80 19.11 5.96
C ARG A 282 -8.69 19.56 4.80
N LYS A 283 -8.72 18.82 3.69
CA LYS A 283 -9.52 19.14 2.50
C LYS A 283 -10.93 18.56 2.54
N SER A 284 -11.19 17.57 3.40
CA SER A 284 -12.47 16.89 3.49
C SER A 284 -12.82 16.49 4.93
N VAL A 285 -14.11 16.42 5.23
CA VAL A 285 -14.63 16.07 6.56
C VAL A 285 -14.90 14.57 6.61
N PHE A 286 -14.07 13.84 7.34
CA PHE A 286 -14.29 12.44 7.68
C PHE A 286 -14.69 12.31 9.16
N ASN A 287 -15.72 11.54 9.43
CA ASN A 287 -16.20 11.30 10.79
C ASN A 287 -15.53 10.07 11.43
N LYS A 288 -14.96 9.20 10.60
CA LYS A 288 -14.40 7.91 10.99
C LYS A 288 -13.16 7.61 10.16
N LEU A 289 -12.19 6.99 10.83
CA LEU A 289 -11.04 6.35 10.22
C LEU A 289 -11.11 4.86 10.53
N LYS A 290 -10.92 4.03 9.52
CA LYS A 290 -10.78 2.57 9.64
C LYS A 290 -9.48 2.14 8.98
N VAL A 291 -8.89 1.04 9.44
CA VAL A 291 -7.69 0.48 8.84
C VAL A 291 -7.97 -0.95 8.40
N SER A 292 -7.82 -1.23 7.12
CA SER A 292 -7.91 -2.57 6.55
C SER A 292 -6.52 -3.21 6.53
N THR A 293 -6.39 -4.43 7.05
CA THR A 293 -5.16 -5.24 6.86
C THR A 293 -5.10 -5.87 5.46
N TYR A 294 -6.23 -5.88 4.75
CA TYR A 294 -6.34 -6.39 3.40
C TYR A 294 -6.15 -5.28 2.38
N SER A 295 -5.49 -5.62 1.28
CA SER A 295 -5.24 -4.73 0.14
C SER A 295 -5.37 -5.53 -1.18
N LEU A 296 -4.55 -5.22 -2.19
CA LEU A 296 -4.55 -5.86 -3.51
C LEU A 296 -4.53 -7.40 -3.44
N LYS A 297 -3.63 -7.98 -2.65
CA LYS A 297 -3.38 -9.43 -2.63
C LYS A 297 -4.56 -10.24 -2.10
N GLU A 298 -5.24 -9.75 -1.06
CA GLU A 298 -6.46 -10.39 -0.55
C GLU A 298 -7.64 -10.14 -1.49
N GLY A 299 -7.68 -9.00 -2.18
CA GLY A 299 -8.65 -8.77 -3.24
C GLY A 299 -8.51 -9.76 -4.39
N ALA A 300 -7.28 -10.01 -4.84
CA ALA A 300 -7.00 -11.02 -5.85
C ALA A 300 -7.38 -12.44 -5.39
N LEU A 301 -7.16 -12.78 -4.11
CA LEU A 301 -7.68 -14.04 -3.56
C LEU A 301 -9.20 -14.09 -3.57
N TYR A 302 -9.85 -13.01 -3.15
CA TYR A 302 -11.31 -12.94 -3.03
C TYR A 302 -12.00 -13.08 -4.39
N GLU A 303 -11.43 -12.50 -5.45
CA GLU A 303 -11.96 -12.66 -6.82
C GLU A 303 -11.82 -14.09 -7.38
N LEU A 304 -10.95 -14.91 -6.78
CA LEU A 304 -10.74 -16.31 -7.15
C LEU A 304 -11.54 -17.29 -6.26
N SER A 305 -12.08 -16.85 -5.13
CA SER A 305 -12.71 -17.69 -4.09
C SER A 305 -14.18 -17.99 -4.30
#